data_AF-A0A3L6SZ57-F1
#
_entry.id   AF-A0A3L6SZ57-F1
#
_cell.length_a   1.000
_cell.length_b   1.000
_cell.length_c   1.000
_cell.angle_alpha   90.00
_cell.angle_beta   90.00
_cell.angle_gamma   90.00
#
_symmetry.space_group_name_H-M   'P 1'
#
loop_
_entity.id
_entity.type
_entity.pdbx_description
1 polymer ?
#
loop_
_entity_poly.entity_id
_entity_poly.type
_entity_poly.pdbx_seq_one_letter_code
_entity_poly.pdbx_strand_id
1 'polypeptide(L)'
;MARFAGFVDDATGDFEGQYFAFMSDASAIVFGSLLGTSPVTAFIESSTGIREGGRTELTALTAAAYFTAALFITPLLASIPSWAVGLPLVLVGVMMMRAVAEVDWNDMRQAVPAFLTLALMPFTYSIAYGLIGGIGSYILLHSWDWACEVAARLGCRRKVGGGAERSSGGEAEQGKGTESA
;
A
#
# COMPACT_ATOMS: atom_id res chain seq x y z
N MET A 1 4.18 4.03 6.99
CA MET A 1 5.00 4.54 8.11
C MET A 1 6.49 4.53 7.85
N ALA A 2 7.07 3.44 7.32
CA ALA A 2 8.48 3.38 6.96
C ALA A 2 8.95 4.57 6.10
N ARG A 3 8.11 5.03 5.15
CA ARG A 3 8.38 6.21 4.31
C ARG A 3 8.53 7.51 5.11
N PHE A 4 7.70 7.71 6.14
CA PHE A 4 7.80 8.88 7.03
C PHE A 4 9.01 8.80 7.98
N ALA A 5 9.44 7.58 8.29
CA ALA A 5 10.64 7.35 9.09
C ALA A 5 11.94 7.44 8.28
N GLY A 6 11.87 7.40 6.94
CA GLY A 6 13.03 7.43 6.04
C GLY A 6 13.72 6.08 5.90
N PHE A 7 13.02 4.97 6.12
CA PHE A 7 13.55 3.60 6.04
C PHE A 7 13.20 2.86 4.74
N VAL A 8 12.47 3.51 3.82
CA VAL A 8 12.08 2.91 2.54
C VAL A 8 13.18 3.11 1.51
N ASP A 9 13.53 2.05 0.80
CA ASP A 9 14.39 2.10 -0.38
C ASP A 9 13.60 2.66 -1.58
N ASP A 10 14.08 3.75 -2.18
CA ASP A 10 13.42 4.43 -3.30
C ASP A 10 13.38 3.57 -4.58
N ALA A 11 14.24 2.56 -4.71
CA ALA A 11 14.27 1.69 -5.89
C ALA A 11 13.25 0.54 -5.82
N THR A 12 13.02 0.00 -4.63
CA THR A 12 12.19 -1.22 -4.44
C THR A 12 10.87 -0.90 -3.75
N GLY A 13 10.77 0.23 -3.03
CA GLY A 13 9.63 0.55 -2.16
C GLY A 13 9.56 -0.31 -0.90
N ASP A 14 10.58 -1.13 -0.65
CA ASP A 14 10.69 -2.03 0.51
C ASP A 14 11.53 -1.41 1.63
N PHE A 15 11.41 -1.94 2.85
CA PHE A 15 12.21 -1.57 4.00
C PHE A 15 12.70 -2.81 4.77
N GLU A 16 13.85 -2.68 5.42
CA GLU A 16 14.45 -3.78 6.15
C GLU A 16 13.56 -4.25 7.30
N GLY A 17 13.32 -5.57 7.37
CA GLY A 17 12.45 -6.16 8.39
C GLY A 17 10.94 -6.03 8.14
N GLN A 18 10.49 -5.72 6.91
CA GLN A 18 9.06 -5.61 6.59
C GLN A 18 8.21 -6.82 7.02
N TYR A 19 8.75 -8.04 6.92
CA TYR A 19 8.05 -9.26 7.33
C TYR A 19 7.75 -9.25 8.84
N PHE A 20 8.75 -8.90 9.67
CA PHE A 20 8.56 -8.81 11.11
C PHE A 20 7.63 -7.65 11.49
N ALA A 21 7.69 -6.53 10.75
CA ALA A 21 6.77 -5.42 10.94
C ALA A 21 5.31 -5.82 10.67
N PHE A 22 5.02 -6.49 9.55
CA PHE A 22 3.66 -6.96 9.25
C PHE A 22 3.20 -8.09 10.18
N MET A 23 4.10 -8.99 10.60
CA MET A 23 3.79 -9.99 11.63
C MET A 23 3.42 -9.36 12.96
N SER A 24 4.09 -8.27 13.36
CA SER A 24 3.76 -7.54 14.59
C SER A 24 2.37 -6.90 14.51
N ASP A 25 2.01 -6.25 13.40
CA ASP A 25 0.68 -5.66 13.17
C ASP A 25 -0.43 -6.74 13.17
N ALA A 26 -0.20 -7.85 12.46
CA ALA A 26 -1.12 -8.98 12.46
C ALA A 26 -1.33 -9.57 13.87
N SER A 27 -0.26 -9.72 14.66
CA SER A 27 -0.36 -10.18 16.04
C SER A 27 -1.19 -9.21 16.89
N ALA A 28 -0.98 -7.90 16.73
CA ALA A 28 -1.74 -6.87 17.44
C ALA A 28 -3.23 -6.91 17.08
N ILE A 29 -3.57 -7.11 15.79
CA ILE A 29 -4.96 -7.30 15.35
C ILE A 29 -5.60 -8.51 16.02
N VAL A 30 -4.91 -9.64 16.06
CA VAL A 30 -5.41 -10.87 16.69
C VAL A 30 -5.64 -10.65 18.18
N PHE A 31 -4.65 -10.12 18.90
CA PHE A 31 -4.79 -9.85 20.33
C PHE A 31 -5.88 -8.81 20.63
N GLY A 32 -5.97 -7.72 19.87
CA GLY A 32 -7.03 -6.71 20.01
C GLY A 32 -8.42 -7.30 19.80
N SER A 33 -8.58 -8.10 18.74
CA SER A 33 -9.86 -8.75 18.43
C SER A 33 -10.26 -9.78 19.49
N LEU A 34 -9.29 -10.53 20.04
CA LEU A 34 -9.53 -11.49 21.12
C LEU A 34 -9.94 -10.81 22.44
N LEU A 35 -9.44 -9.61 22.69
CA LEU A 35 -9.83 -8.79 23.84
C LEU A 35 -11.18 -8.06 23.63
N GLY A 36 -11.85 -8.28 22.49
CA GLY A 36 -13.16 -7.70 22.18
C GLY A 36 -13.10 -6.26 21.67
N THR A 37 -11.91 -5.76 21.30
CA THR A 37 -11.78 -4.43 20.68
C THR A 37 -11.83 -4.54 19.16
N SER A 38 -12.05 -3.41 18.48
CA SER A 38 -11.89 -3.35 17.03
C SER A 38 -10.43 -3.66 16.63
N PRO A 39 -10.20 -4.12 15.37
CA PRO A 39 -8.85 -4.33 14.85
C PRO A 39 -8.00 -3.07 14.99
N VAL A 40 -6.83 -3.21 15.62
CA VAL A 40 -5.85 -2.12 15.77
C VAL A 40 -4.87 -2.16 14.60
N THR A 41 -4.44 -0.99 14.12
CA THR A 41 -3.44 -0.89 13.05
C THR A 41 -2.67 0.43 13.14
N ALA A 42 -1.60 0.57 12.36
CA ALA A 42 -0.80 1.77 12.32
C ALA A 42 -1.54 2.95 11.64
N PHE A 43 -1.92 3.97 12.41
CA PHE A 43 -2.65 5.14 11.91
C PHE A 43 -1.76 6.25 11.36
N ILE A 44 -2.12 6.82 10.20
CA ILE A 44 -1.35 7.85 9.48
C ILE A 44 -1.01 9.08 10.34
N GLU A 45 -1.89 9.46 11.27
CA GLU A 45 -1.69 10.60 12.18
C GLU A 45 -0.51 10.41 13.13
N SER A 46 -0.17 9.15 13.48
CA SER A 46 0.98 8.80 14.30
C SER A 46 2.33 9.13 13.62
N SER A 47 2.32 9.34 12.30
CA SER A 47 3.51 9.80 11.57
C SER A 47 4.03 11.16 12.08
N THR A 48 3.18 11.98 12.68
CA THR A 48 3.59 13.25 13.29
C THR A 48 4.57 13.02 14.45
N GLY A 49 4.36 11.99 15.27
CA GLY A 49 5.28 11.59 16.33
C GLY A 49 6.65 11.14 15.79
N ILE A 50 6.69 10.47 14.64
CA ILE A 50 7.94 10.10 13.97
C ILE A 50 8.69 11.36 13.49
N ARG A 51 7.96 12.35 12.96
CA ARG A 51 8.54 13.63 12.49
C ARG A 51 9.11 14.47 13.62
N GLU A 52 8.56 14.37 14.82
CA GLU A 52 9.09 15.01 16.03
C GLU A 52 10.25 14.23 16.68
N GLY A 53 10.67 13.10 16.09
CA GLY A 53 11.82 12.31 16.55
C GLY A 53 11.47 11.02 17.27
N GLY A 54 10.19 10.67 17.38
CA GLY A 54 9.71 9.42 17.96
C GLY A 54 9.95 8.22 17.06
N ARG A 55 11.21 7.79 16.97
CA ARG A 55 11.68 6.68 16.13
C ARG A 55 11.94 5.38 16.90
N THR A 56 11.62 5.33 18.19
CA THR A 56 11.86 4.18 19.07
C THR A 56 10.55 3.63 19.62
N GLU A 57 10.52 2.35 20.00
CA GLU A 57 9.34 1.72 20.61
C GLU A 57 8.97 2.33 21.98
N LEU A 58 9.90 3.05 22.62
CA LEU A 58 9.65 3.77 23.87
C LEU A 58 8.55 4.83 23.70
N THR A 59 8.41 5.44 22.53
CA THR A 59 7.32 6.40 22.29
C THR A 59 5.96 5.72 22.22
N ALA A 60 5.89 4.52 21.65
CA ALA A 60 4.67 3.70 21.64
C ALA A 60 4.31 3.23 23.06
N LEU A 61 5.29 2.78 23.86
CA LEU A 61 5.08 2.35 25.25
C LEU A 61 4.62 3.51 26.15
N THR A 62 5.23 4.69 26.01
CA THR A 62 4.82 5.88 26.76
C THR A 62 3.41 6.33 26.36
N ALA A 63 3.09 6.36 25.06
CA ALA A 63 1.74 6.66 24.59
C ALA A 63 0.70 5.66 25.13
N ALA A 64 1.01 4.36 25.14
CA ALA A 64 0.14 3.32 25.72
C ALA A 64 -0.06 3.51 27.23
N ALA A 65 1.00 3.87 27.97
CA ALA A 65 0.90 4.18 29.40
C ALA A 65 0.00 5.41 29.67
N TYR A 66 0.13 6.47 28.86
CA TYR A 66 -0.75 7.63 28.96
C TYR A 66 -2.20 7.30 28.58
N PHE A 67 -2.44 6.47 27.57
CA PHE A 67 -3.78 5.99 27.23
C PHE A 67 -4.39 5.14 28.34
N THR A 68 -3.57 4.32 29.00
CA THR A 68 -4.01 3.53 30.17
C THR A 68 -4.37 4.45 31.34
N ALA A 69 -3.57 5.48 31.60
CA ALA A 69 -3.90 6.51 32.60
C ALA A 69 -5.16 7.31 32.22
N ALA A 70 -5.38 7.56 30.93
CA ALA A 70 -6.58 8.23 30.42
C ALA A 70 -7.86 7.44 30.69
N LEU A 71 -7.80 6.12 30.92
CA LEU A 71 -8.98 5.32 31.27
C LEU A 71 -9.67 5.83 32.55
N PHE A 72 -8.92 6.34 33.52
CA PHE A 72 -9.47 6.96 34.73
C PHE A 72 -10.16 8.30 34.47
N ILE A 73 -9.78 8.98 33.38
CA ILE A 73 -10.32 10.28 32.96
C ILE A 73 -11.50 10.09 32.00
N THR A 74 -11.69 8.90 31.41
CA THR A 74 -12.84 8.54 30.54
C THR A 74 -14.20 9.08 30.97
N PRO A 75 -14.63 8.99 32.25
CA PRO A 75 -15.93 9.56 32.66
C PRO A 75 -16.04 11.07 32.42
N LEU A 76 -14.93 11.80 32.44
CA LEU A 76 -14.88 13.21 32.08
C LEU A 76 -14.97 13.39 30.56
N LEU A 77 -14.29 12.55 29.76
CA LEU A 77 -14.38 12.58 28.29
C LEU A 77 -15.79 12.23 27.78
N ALA A 78 -16.54 11.40 28.49
CA ALA A 78 -17.93 11.07 28.14
C ALA A 78 -18.88 12.28 28.20
N SER A 79 -18.48 13.39 28.85
CA SER A 79 -19.25 14.64 28.86
C SER A 79 -19.06 15.49 27.59
N ILE A 80 -18.11 15.13 26.73
CA ILE A 80 -17.81 15.88 25.50
C ILE A 80 -18.93 15.62 24.46
N PRO A 81 -19.52 16.68 23.87
CA PRO A 81 -20.54 16.52 22.85
C PRO A 81 -20.06 15.74 21.63
N SER A 82 -20.93 14.88 21.09
CA SER A 82 -20.60 14.00 19.96
C SER A 82 -20.18 14.74 18.68
N TRP A 83 -20.68 15.96 18.46
CA TRP A 83 -20.33 16.78 17.29
C TRP A 83 -18.86 17.26 17.31
N ALA A 84 -18.21 17.30 18.48
CA ALA A 84 -16.81 17.71 18.59
C ALA A 84 -15.85 16.67 17.96
N VAL A 85 -16.23 15.40 17.94
CA VAL A 85 -15.40 14.29 17.43
C VAL A 85 -15.40 14.25 15.89
N GLY A 86 -16.41 14.81 15.23
CA GLY A 86 -16.54 14.76 13.77
C GLY A 86 -15.42 15.48 13.01
N LEU A 87 -14.93 16.62 13.53
CA LEU A 87 -13.92 17.44 12.85
C LEU A 87 -12.56 16.70 12.73
N PRO A 88 -12.03 16.04 13.78
CA PRO A 88 -10.89 15.14 13.67
C PRO A 88 -11.05 14.05 12.59
N LEU A 89 -12.21 13.38 12.52
CA LEU A 89 -12.42 12.32 11.53
C LEU A 89 -12.33 12.83 10.09
N VAL A 90 -12.86 14.02 9.81
CA VAL A 90 -12.74 14.64 8.48
C VAL A 90 -11.28 14.92 8.14
N LEU A 91 -10.51 15.45 9.10
CA LEU A 91 -9.10 15.75 8.91
C LEU A 91 -8.26 14.50 8.64
N VAL A 92 -8.50 13.41 9.39
CA VAL A 92 -7.87 12.10 9.15
C VAL A 92 -8.25 11.57 7.78
N GLY A 93 -9.52 11.70 7.37
CA GLY A 93 -9.97 11.32 6.03
C GLY A 93 -9.20 12.05 4.93
N VAL A 94 -9.00 13.37 5.06
CA VAL A 94 -8.20 14.17 4.11
C VAL A 94 -6.74 13.71 4.08
N MET A 95 -6.16 13.36 5.24
CA MET A 95 -4.79 12.83 5.29
C MET A 95 -4.66 11.47 4.58
N MET A 96 -5.67 10.60 4.71
CA MET A 96 -5.70 9.29 4.06
C MET A 96 -5.93 9.39 2.54
N MET A 97 -6.69 10.38 2.07
CA MET A 97 -6.89 10.61 0.63
C MET A 97 -5.60 10.88 -0.14
N ARG A 98 -4.53 11.31 0.53
CA ARG A 98 -3.21 11.50 -0.12
C ARG A 98 -2.67 10.21 -0.73
N ALA A 99 -2.96 9.05 -0.15
CA ALA A 99 -2.54 7.76 -0.69
C ALA A 99 -3.18 7.45 -2.06
N VAL A 100 -4.38 7.98 -2.32
CA VAL A 100 -5.08 7.81 -3.60
C VAL A 100 -4.33 8.50 -4.75
N ALA A 101 -3.59 9.57 -4.45
CA ALA A 101 -2.77 10.26 -5.44
C ALA A 101 -1.52 9.47 -5.88
N GLU A 102 -1.12 8.44 -5.12
CA GLU A 102 0.05 7.60 -5.43
C GLU A 102 -0.29 6.44 -6.38
N VAL A 103 -1.57 6.24 -6.69
CA VAL A 103 -2.02 5.25 -7.68
C VAL A 103 -1.62 5.69 -9.08
N ASP A 104 -1.11 4.77 -9.90
CA ASP A 104 -0.87 5.05 -11.32
C ASP A 104 -2.19 5.08 -12.09
N TRP A 105 -2.68 6.30 -12.37
CA TRP A 105 -3.92 6.54 -13.08
C TRP A 105 -3.81 6.34 -14.60
N ASN A 106 -2.60 6.18 -15.14
CA ASN A 106 -2.41 5.96 -16.57
C ASN A 106 -2.69 4.50 -16.96
N ASP A 107 -2.46 3.56 -16.04
CA ASP A 107 -2.80 2.16 -16.23
C ASP A 107 -4.25 1.89 -15.84
N MET A 108 -5.11 1.73 -16.83
CA MET A 108 -6.54 1.46 -16.64
C MET A 108 -6.79 0.16 -15.84
N ARG A 109 -5.85 -0.79 -15.87
CA ARG A 109 -5.95 -2.06 -15.10
C ARG A 109 -5.81 -1.85 -13.60
N GLN A 110 -5.18 -0.76 -13.17
CA GLN A 110 -5.01 -0.37 -11.77
C GLN A 110 -5.97 0.76 -11.38
N ALA A 111 -6.22 1.70 -12.29
CA ALA A 111 -7.12 2.83 -12.08
C ALA A 111 -8.58 2.41 -11.88
N VAL A 112 -9.09 1.45 -12.67
CA VAL A 112 -10.49 0.98 -12.56
C VAL A 112 -10.76 0.34 -11.20
N PRO A 113 -9.94 -0.62 -10.70
CA PRO A 113 -10.13 -1.18 -9.38
C PRO A 113 -9.99 -0.16 -8.25
N ALA A 114 -9.03 0.77 -8.34
CA ALA A 114 -8.85 1.81 -7.33
C ALA A 114 -10.07 2.73 -7.24
N PHE A 115 -10.58 3.20 -8.39
CA PHE A 115 -11.79 4.03 -8.46
C PHE A 115 -13.01 3.29 -7.91
N LEU A 116 -13.20 2.03 -8.31
CA LEU A 116 -14.35 1.24 -7.89
C LEU A 116 -14.32 1.00 -6.37
N THR A 117 -13.16 0.71 -5.81
CA THR A 117 -12.97 0.57 -4.36
C THR A 117 -13.39 1.84 -3.62
N LEU A 118 -12.90 3.00 -4.09
CA LEU A 118 -13.18 4.31 -3.49
C LEU A 118 -14.67 4.67 -3.54
N ALA A 119 -15.34 4.39 -4.67
CA ALA A 119 -16.74 4.71 -4.87
C ALA A 119 -17.69 3.74 -4.15
N LEU A 120 -17.39 2.44 -4.16
CA LEU A 120 -18.29 1.43 -3.58
C LEU A 120 -18.34 1.47 -2.05
N MET A 121 -17.26 1.85 -1.36
CA MET A 121 -17.27 1.94 0.11
C MET A 121 -18.38 2.85 0.66
N PRO A 122 -18.50 4.12 0.24
CA PRO A 122 -19.58 4.99 0.70
C PRO A 122 -20.96 4.55 0.17
N PHE A 123 -21.05 4.04 -1.07
CA PHE A 123 -22.34 3.61 -1.63
C PHE A 123 -22.92 2.36 -0.96
N THR A 124 -22.07 1.45 -0.50
CA THR A 124 -22.49 0.22 0.18
C THR A 124 -22.55 0.36 1.70
N TYR A 125 -22.16 1.53 2.24
CA TYR A 125 -21.99 1.77 3.68
C TYR A 125 -21.15 0.68 4.38
N SER A 126 -20.24 0.03 3.63
CA SER A 126 -19.45 -1.09 4.11
C SER A 126 -18.08 -1.12 3.45
N ILE A 127 -17.05 -1.03 4.29
CA ILE A 127 -15.65 -1.13 3.85
C ILE A 127 -15.40 -2.49 3.19
N ALA A 128 -15.98 -3.56 3.77
CA ALA A 128 -15.79 -4.93 3.28
C ALA A 128 -16.35 -5.11 1.86
N TYR A 129 -17.58 -4.65 1.59
CA TYR A 129 -18.17 -4.78 0.25
C TYR A 129 -17.45 -3.92 -0.79
N GLY A 130 -17.02 -2.71 -0.42
CA GLY A 130 -16.21 -1.88 -1.31
C GLY A 130 -14.87 -2.53 -1.68
N LEU A 131 -14.21 -3.16 -0.70
CA LEU A 131 -12.92 -3.83 -0.89
C LEU A 131 -13.06 -5.12 -1.73
N ILE A 132 -14.13 -5.90 -1.52
CA ILE A 132 -14.46 -7.06 -2.34
C ILE A 132 -14.74 -6.64 -3.79
N GLY A 133 -15.52 -5.58 -4.01
CA GLY A 133 -15.79 -5.06 -5.36
C GLY A 133 -14.53 -4.59 -6.07
N GLY A 134 -13.66 -3.87 -5.35
CA GLY A 134 -12.35 -3.44 -5.81
C GLY A 134 -11.44 -4.59 -6.24
N ILE A 135 -11.13 -5.50 -5.32
CA ILE A 135 -10.28 -6.68 -5.60
C ILE A 135 -10.91 -7.55 -6.67
N GLY A 136 -12.23 -7.75 -6.64
CA GLY A 136 -12.96 -8.51 -7.66
C GLY A 136 -12.76 -7.93 -9.05
N SER A 137 -12.86 -6.61 -9.21
CA SER A 137 -12.62 -5.95 -10.50
C SER A 137 -11.15 -6.08 -10.97
N TYR A 138 -10.19 -6.01 -10.05
CA TYR A 138 -8.77 -6.22 -10.37
C TYR A 138 -8.52 -7.64 -10.90
N ILE A 139 -9.08 -8.64 -10.21
CA ILE A 139 -8.98 -10.05 -10.60
C ILE A 139 -9.65 -10.25 -11.96
N LEU A 140 -10.83 -9.69 -12.20
CA LEU A 140 -11.53 -9.83 -13.48
C LEU A 140 -10.73 -9.26 -14.65
N LEU A 141 -10.11 -8.08 -14.49
CA LEU A 141 -9.30 -7.46 -15.53
C LEU A 141 -8.02 -8.25 -15.83
N HIS A 142 -7.39 -8.82 -14.81
CA HIS A 142 -6.17 -9.64 -14.96
C HIS A 142 -6.47 -11.11 -15.27
N SER A 143 -7.71 -11.55 -15.12
CA SER A 143 -8.10 -12.95 -15.29
C SER A 143 -7.80 -13.48 -16.69
N TRP A 144 -7.91 -12.62 -17.72
CA TRP A 144 -7.60 -13.00 -19.10
C TRP A 144 -6.11 -13.24 -19.31
N ASP A 145 -5.24 -12.37 -18.81
CA ASP A 145 -3.79 -12.55 -18.94
C ASP A 145 -3.31 -13.73 -18.11
N TRP A 146 -3.87 -13.92 -16.91
CA TRP A 146 -3.60 -15.11 -16.09
C TRP A 146 -4.11 -16.38 -16.77
N ALA A 147 -5.27 -16.36 -17.42
CA ALA A 147 -5.77 -17.50 -18.17
C ALA A 147 -4.87 -17.82 -19.36
N CYS A 148 -4.37 -16.82 -20.10
CA CYS A 148 -3.41 -17.00 -21.18
C CYS A 148 -2.05 -17.50 -20.67
N GLU A 149 -1.53 -16.98 -19.57
CA GLU A 149 -0.30 -17.42 -18.89
C GLU A 149 -0.43 -18.86 -18.40
N VAL A 150 -1.53 -19.20 -17.72
CA VAL A 150 -1.80 -20.55 -17.20
C VAL A 150 -2.03 -21.53 -18.34
N ALA A 151 -2.73 -21.13 -19.42
CA ALA A 151 -2.88 -21.93 -20.62
C ALA A 151 -1.53 -22.15 -21.33
N ALA A 152 -0.64 -21.16 -21.36
CA ALA A 152 0.72 -21.31 -21.87
C ALA A 152 1.55 -22.27 -20.99
N ARG A 153 1.42 -22.19 -19.66
CA ARG A 153 2.10 -23.06 -18.70
C ARG A 153 1.60 -24.52 -18.74
N LEU A 154 0.30 -24.73 -18.96
CA LEU A 154 -0.31 -26.07 -19.07
C LEU A 154 -0.20 -26.65 -20.49
N GLY A 155 -0.08 -25.80 -21.52
CA GLY A 155 -0.23 -26.19 -22.92
C GLY A 155 1.06 -26.29 -23.73
N CYS A 156 2.18 -25.66 -23.36
CA CYS A 156 3.41 -25.74 -24.18
C CYS A 156 4.68 -25.38 -23.42
N ARG A 157 5.49 -26.40 -23.09
CA ARG A 157 6.96 -26.29 -23.16
C ARG A 157 7.38 -26.37 -24.64
N ARG A 158 6.90 -25.46 -25.48
CA ARG A 158 7.34 -25.37 -26.88
C ARG A 158 8.40 -24.28 -26.96
N LYS A 159 9.65 -24.74 -27.09
CA LYS A 159 10.89 -23.97 -27.29
C LYS A 159 10.63 -22.51 -27.69
N VAL A 160 10.90 -21.58 -26.76
CA VAL A 160 11.61 -20.36 -27.12
C VAL A 160 13.08 -20.61 -26.80
N GLY A 161 13.69 -21.50 -27.60
CA GLY A 161 15.12 -21.50 -27.82
C GLY A 161 15.35 -20.59 -29.01
N GLY A 162 15.84 -19.38 -28.75
CA GLY A 162 16.08 -18.37 -29.78
C GLY A 162 16.36 -16.99 -29.21
N GLY A 163 16.96 -16.91 -28.03
CA GLY A 163 17.74 -15.74 -27.69
C GLY A 163 18.96 -15.71 -28.60
N ALA A 164 19.16 -14.56 -29.24
CA ALA A 164 20.48 -13.95 -29.37
C ALA A 164 21.63 -14.86 -29.85
N GLU A 165 21.70 -15.10 -31.16
CA GLU A 165 22.99 -15.34 -31.84
C GLU A 165 22.92 -14.79 -33.27
N ARG A 166 23.07 -13.46 -33.38
CA ARG A 166 23.75 -12.82 -34.50
C ARG A 166 24.77 -11.86 -33.89
N SER A 167 25.85 -12.44 -33.37
CA SER A 167 27.09 -11.71 -33.16
C SER A 167 28.06 -12.15 -34.25
N SER A 168 28.54 -11.15 -35.01
CA SER A 168 29.90 -11.05 -35.55
C SER A 168 30.34 -11.99 -36.69
N GLY A 169 30.80 -11.38 -37.79
CA GLY A 169 31.85 -11.97 -38.61
C GLY A 169 31.89 -11.59 -40.10
N GLY A 170 32.68 -10.56 -40.44
CA GLY A 170 33.30 -10.33 -41.76
C GLY A 170 32.40 -9.61 -42.78
N GLU A 171 32.82 -8.60 -43.55
CA GLU A 171 34.14 -8.13 -44.01
C GLU A 171 33.94 -6.64 -44.40
N ALA A 172 34.79 -5.73 -43.93
CA ALA A 172 35.96 -5.21 -44.64
C ALA A 172 35.62 -4.19 -45.76
N GLU A 173 36.08 -2.96 -45.50
CA GLU A 173 36.70 -2.03 -46.44
C GLU A 173 35.90 -1.21 -47.48
N GLN A 174 36.38 0.04 -47.61
CA GLN A 174 36.24 1.01 -48.70
C GLN A 174 34.90 1.75 -48.79
N GLY A 175 34.83 3.07 -48.74
CA GLY A 175 35.84 4.14 -48.84
C GLY A 175 35.13 5.41 -49.34
N LYS A 176 35.73 6.57 -49.03
CA LYS A 176 35.27 7.96 -49.31
C LYS A 176 34.21 8.47 -48.32
N GLY A 177 34.43 9.50 -47.51
CA GLY A 177 35.19 10.73 -47.79
C GLY A 177 34.25 11.77 -48.39
N THR A 178 34.25 12.97 -47.78
CA THR A 178 33.70 14.29 -48.18
C THR A 178 32.46 14.82 -47.44
N GLU A 179 32.71 15.94 -46.73
CA GLU A 179 31.90 17.17 -46.56
C GLU A 179 30.69 17.12 -45.61
N SER A 180 30.76 17.78 -44.44
CA SER A 180 30.64 19.24 -44.19
C SER A 180 29.20 19.74 -44.26
N ALA A 181 28.60 19.99 -43.09
CA ALA A 181 27.91 21.21 -42.66
C ALA A 181 26.98 20.89 -41.47
#